data_AF-A0AB37GP37-F1
#
_entry.id   AF-A0AB37GP37-F1
#
_cell.length_a   1.000
_cell.length_b   1.000
_cell.length_c   1.000
_cell.angle_alpha   90.00
_cell.angle_beta   90.00
_cell.angle_gamma   90.00
#
_symmetry.space_group_name_H-M   'P 1'
#
loop_
_entity.id
_entity.type
_entity.pdbx_description
1 polymer ?
#
loop_
_entity_poly.entity_id
_entity_poly.type
_entity_poly.pdbx_seq_one_letter_code
_entity_poly.pdbx_strand_id
1 'polypeptide(L)'
;MKNFWTYEDEDPYKLKSISERDIQKAEKKLGVKLPEEYKALILEQNGGYINFNAFPSERPTSWAKDHVQFDYLLGLGKKAGILESKYIIKEWELPDNLILIHGDGHTWIALDYRETKENPPVHYFDSEFEENYKLADSFGEFLSKLYTDNPMDDDDCQLIEGVHPDIPYVYPEDAITKEEAEQILTKNSAAELHQFNYYPIESIDDLKWLLTKMKKSALKADRDTGLALAGALEAVISYYKNLTFEDEQTRRSVRDILVILEKLNDSTVDIYLSQIDDLF
;
A
#
# COMPACT_ATOMS: atom_id res chain seq x y z
N MET A 1 -26.62 -4.74 -3.33
CA MET A 1 -25.73 -3.62 -2.97
C MET A 1 -25.03 -3.19 -4.24
N LYS A 2 -25.59 -2.24 -5.02
CA LYS A 2 -24.85 -1.74 -6.19
C LYS A 2 -23.65 -0.98 -5.65
N ASN A 3 -22.44 -1.31 -6.09
CA ASN A 3 -21.17 -0.66 -5.73
C ASN A 3 -20.36 -1.22 -4.55
N PHE A 4 -20.54 -2.48 -4.14
CA PHE A 4 -19.65 -3.10 -3.13
C PHE A 4 -18.31 -3.55 -3.73
N TRP A 5 -18.35 -4.25 -4.87
CA TRP A 5 -17.16 -4.84 -5.49
C TRP A 5 -16.43 -3.86 -6.42
N THR A 6 -15.11 -3.97 -6.46
CA THR A 6 -14.27 -3.38 -7.50
C THR A 6 -14.17 -4.32 -8.69
N TYR A 7 -14.11 -3.76 -9.89
CA TYR A 7 -14.00 -4.53 -11.14
C TYR A 7 -12.65 -4.28 -11.78
N GLU A 8 -11.64 -5.01 -11.33
CA GLU A 8 -10.30 -5.03 -11.92
C GLU A 8 -10.11 -6.27 -12.80
N ASP A 9 -9.24 -6.16 -13.81
CA ASP A 9 -8.96 -7.25 -14.75
C ASP A 9 -8.17 -8.40 -14.08
N GLU A 10 -7.32 -8.08 -13.09
CA GLU A 10 -6.52 -9.03 -12.32
C GLU A 10 -6.75 -8.90 -10.81
N ASP A 11 -7.76 -9.60 -10.29
CA ASP A 11 -8.06 -9.66 -8.85
C ASP A 11 -7.62 -11.02 -8.26
N PRO A 12 -6.59 -11.06 -7.40
CA PRO A 12 -6.07 -12.31 -6.82
C PRO A 12 -7.02 -12.96 -5.81
N TYR A 13 -7.97 -12.21 -5.25
CA TYR A 13 -8.95 -12.69 -4.28
C TYR A 13 -10.27 -13.11 -4.94
N LYS A 14 -10.46 -12.79 -6.23
CA LYS A 14 -11.62 -13.19 -7.00
C LYS A 14 -11.57 -14.65 -7.41
N LEU A 15 -12.49 -15.43 -6.85
CA LEU A 15 -12.63 -16.85 -7.13
C LEU A 15 -13.69 -17.12 -8.21
N LYS A 16 -13.75 -18.38 -8.65
CA LYS A 16 -14.81 -18.84 -9.58
C LYS A 16 -16.18 -18.63 -8.96
N SER A 17 -17.15 -18.17 -9.76
CA SER A 17 -18.54 -18.02 -9.35
C SER A 17 -19.12 -19.30 -8.77
N ILE A 18 -20.01 -19.15 -7.81
CA ILE A 18 -20.62 -20.22 -7.03
C ILE A 18 -22.13 -20.22 -7.14
N SER A 19 -22.75 -21.29 -6.66
CA SER A 19 -24.20 -21.40 -6.53
C SER A 19 -24.63 -21.48 -5.05
N GLU A 20 -25.91 -21.25 -4.78
CA GLU A 20 -26.48 -21.50 -3.44
C GLU A 20 -26.23 -22.92 -2.94
N ARG A 21 -26.18 -23.89 -3.85
CA ARG A 21 -25.86 -25.28 -3.51
C ARG A 21 -24.44 -25.43 -2.98
N ASP A 22 -23.50 -24.63 -3.47
CA ASP A 22 -22.11 -24.67 -3.00
C ASP A 22 -21.97 -24.04 -1.62
N ILE A 23 -22.74 -22.98 -1.34
CA ILE A 23 -22.88 -22.38 -0.01
C ILE A 23 -23.43 -23.41 0.99
N GLN A 24 -24.52 -24.10 0.65
CA GLN A 24 -25.10 -25.14 1.53
C GLN A 24 -24.10 -26.26 1.86
N LYS A 25 -23.28 -26.68 0.88
CA LYS A 25 -22.21 -27.66 1.12
C LYS A 25 -21.13 -27.10 2.04
N ALA A 26 -20.77 -25.83 1.87
CA ALA A 26 -19.78 -25.16 2.68
C ALA A 26 -20.24 -24.99 4.13
N GLU A 27 -21.45 -24.50 4.37
CA GLU A 27 -22.08 -24.40 5.69
C GLU A 27 -22.08 -25.76 6.41
N LYS A 28 -22.48 -26.84 5.71
CA LYS A 28 -22.42 -28.20 6.25
C LYS A 28 -21.00 -28.65 6.60
N LYS A 29 -20.01 -28.27 5.79
CA LYS A 29 -18.60 -28.62 6.02
C LYS A 29 -18.00 -27.83 7.19
N LEU A 30 -18.35 -26.56 7.31
CA LEU A 30 -17.88 -25.64 8.35
C LEU A 30 -18.64 -25.84 9.67
N GLY A 31 -19.83 -26.44 9.61
CA GLY A 31 -20.69 -26.70 10.78
C GLY A 31 -21.38 -25.44 11.32
N VAL A 32 -21.58 -24.43 10.46
CA VAL A 32 -22.18 -23.13 10.81
C VAL A 32 -23.09 -22.64 9.69
N LYS A 33 -23.95 -21.68 10.01
CA LYS A 33 -24.73 -20.92 9.04
C LYS A 33 -24.06 -19.57 8.77
N LEU A 34 -23.74 -19.28 7.52
CA LEU A 34 -23.11 -18.04 7.10
C LEU A 34 -24.13 -16.88 7.14
N PRO A 35 -23.71 -15.64 7.46
CA PRO A 35 -24.59 -14.47 7.41
C PRO A 35 -25.28 -14.33 6.05
N GLU A 36 -26.55 -13.91 6.04
CA GLU A 36 -27.31 -13.75 4.80
C GLU A 36 -26.69 -12.70 3.87
N GLU A 37 -26.16 -11.61 4.44
CA GLU A 37 -25.48 -10.54 3.71
C GLU A 37 -24.18 -11.05 3.08
N TYR A 38 -23.41 -11.87 3.80
CA TYR A 38 -22.20 -12.50 3.26
C TYR A 38 -22.55 -13.39 2.06
N LYS A 39 -23.57 -14.25 2.21
CA LYS A 39 -24.05 -15.12 1.13
C LYS A 39 -24.50 -14.33 -0.11
N ALA A 40 -25.23 -13.23 0.09
CA ALA A 40 -25.66 -12.38 -1.01
C ALA A 40 -24.47 -11.78 -1.77
N LEU A 41 -23.44 -11.32 -1.06
CA LEU A 41 -22.23 -10.77 -1.67
C LEU A 41 -21.46 -11.83 -2.47
N ILE A 42 -21.19 -13.00 -1.89
CA ILE A 42 -20.39 -14.04 -2.59
C ILE A 42 -21.12 -14.70 -3.76
N LEU A 43 -22.46 -14.62 -3.81
CA LEU A 43 -23.25 -15.01 -4.99
C LEU A 43 -23.15 -13.99 -6.13
N GLU A 44 -22.98 -12.70 -5.80
CA GLU A 44 -22.74 -11.64 -6.79
C GLU A 44 -21.32 -11.74 -7.36
N GLN A 45 -20.31 -11.82 -6.48
CA GLN A 45 -18.92 -12.06 -6.84
C GLN A 45 -18.22 -12.84 -5.73
N ASN A 46 -17.59 -13.96 -6.08
CA ASN A 46 -17.06 -14.91 -5.10
C ASN A 46 -15.69 -14.47 -4.56
N GLY A 47 -15.67 -13.43 -3.74
CA GLY A 47 -14.46 -12.79 -3.22
C GLY A 47 -13.85 -11.80 -4.21
N GLY A 48 -12.93 -10.98 -3.71
CA GLY A 48 -12.28 -9.93 -4.49
C GLY A 48 -12.10 -8.62 -3.72
N TYR A 49 -11.51 -7.63 -4.39
CA TYR A 49 -11.41 -6.27 -3.89
C TYR A 49 -12.77 -5.57 -3.82
N ILE A 50 -12.91 -4.66 -2.87
CA ILE A 50 -14.14 -3.92 -2.59
C ILE A 50 -13.88 -2.41 -2.70
N ASN A 51 -14.93 -1.61 -2.89
CA ASN A 51 -14.80 -0.15 -3.03
C ASN A 51 -14.64 0.59 -1.68
N PHE A 52 -14.22 -0.12 -0.64
CA PHE A 52 -13.96 0.37 0.71
C PHE A 52 -12.57 -0.12 1.11
N ASN A 53 -11.95 0.51 2.11
CA ASN A 53 -10.64 0.09 2.60
C ASN A 53 -10.53 0.17 4.14
N ALA A 54 -11.55 0.67 4.84
CA ALA A 54 -11.48 0.90 6.27
C ALA A 54 -12.76 0.56 7.04
N PHE A 55 -12.57 0.17 8.29
CA PHE A 55 -13.61 0.05 9.31
C PHE A 55 -13.16 0.79 10.58
N PRO A 56 -14.02 1.62 11.21
CA PRO A 56 -13.63 2.47 12.33
C PRO A 56 -13.24 1.66 13.57
N SER A 57 -12.22 2.13 14.28
CA SER A 57 -11.71 1.57 15.52
C SER A 57 -11.55 2.65 16.58
N GLU A 58 -12.03 2.38 17.80
CA GLU A 58 -11.85 3.29 18.95
C GLU A 58 -10.43 3.20 19.56
N ARG A 59 -9.57 2.33 19.03
CA ARG A 59 -8.20 2.12 19.50
C ARG A 59 -7.21 2.03 18.33
N PRO A 60 -5.94 2.39 18.53
CA PRO A 60 -4.89 2.16 17.55
C PRO A 60 -4.71 0.67 17.24
N THR A 61 -4.41 0.38 15.98
CA THR A 61 -4.02 -0.94 15.47
C THR A 61 -2.61 -0.88 14.90
N SER A 62 -2.01 -2.01 14.54
CA SER A 62 -0.71 -2.03 13.84
C SER A 62 -0.76 -1.27 12.51
N TRP A 63 -1.94 -1.06 11.95
CA TRP A 63 -2.16 -0.35 10.69
C TRP A 63 -2.42 1.15 10.85
N ALA A 64 -3.37 1.54 11.71
CA ALA A 64 -3.82 2.93 11.82
C ALA A 64 -4.29 3.28 13.24
N LYS A 65 -4.39 4.59 13.53
CA LYS A 65 -4.76 5.07 14.87
C LYS A 65 -6.24 4.90 15.21
N ASP A 66 -7.10 4.88 14.20
CA ASP A 66 -8.55 5.03 14.35
C ASP A 66 -9.35 4.09 13.44
N HIS A 67 -8.70 3.17 12.73
CA HIS A 67 -9.38 2.20 11.87
C HIS A 67 -8.59 0.88 11.71
N VAL A 68 -9.28 -0.11 11.15
CA VAL A 68 -8.71 -1.36 10.65
C VAL A 68 -8.86 -1.42 9.14
N GLN A 69 -7.87 -1.96 8.44
CA GLN A 69 -7.93 -2.15 7.00
C GLN A 69 -8.95 -3.23 6.64
N PHE A 70 -9.77 -2.96 5.63
CA PHE A 70 -10.68 -3.93 5.03
C PHE A 70 -10.97 -3.55 3.58
N ASP A 71 -10.16 -4.08 2.66
CA ASP A 71 -10.09 -3.70 1.24
C ASP A 71 -10.41 -4.84 0.27
N TYR A 72 -10.53 -6.07 0.78
CA TYR A 72 -11.06 -7.20 0.04
C TYR A 72 -11.91 -8.09 0.94
N LEU A 73 -12.72 -8.95 0.30
CA LEU A 73 -13.48 -9.99 0.98
C LEU A 73 -13.06 -11.36 0.46
N LEU A 74 -12.72 -12.29 1.35
CA LEU A 74 -12.45 -13.67 0.97
C LEU A 74 -13.75 -14.37 0.54
N GLY A 75 -13.69 -14.98 -0.64
CA GLY A 75 -14.79 -15.76 -1.19
C GLY A 75 -14.86 -17.18 -0.65
N LEU A 76 -15.86 -17.93 -1.12
CA LEU A 76 -16.02 -19.34 -0.88
C LEU A 76 -15.13 -20.17 -1.81
N GLY A 77 -14.03 -20.68 -1.28
CA GLY A 77 -13.16 -21.60 -2.01
C GLY A 77 -11.92 -22.00 -1.24
N LYS A 78 -11.03 -22.74 -1.94
CA LYS A 78 -9.67 -23.09 -1.49
C LYS A 78 -8.68 -22.22 -2.26
N LYS A 79 -7.53 -21.90 -1.66
CA LYS A 79 -6.55 -20.90 -2.13
C LYS A 79 -7.16 -19.48 -2.15
N ALA A 80 -6.89 -18.69 -1.12
CA ALA A 80 -7.48 -17.35 -0.91
C ALA A 80 -9.01 -17.35 -0.74
N GLY A 81 -9.54 -18.31 0.03
CA GLY A 81 -10.97 -18.36 0.37
C GLY A 81 -11.23 -18.95 1.75
N ILE A 82 -12.45 -18.77 2.25
CA ILE A 82 -12.80 -19.04 3.65
C ILE A 82 -12.66 -20.51 4.06
N LEU A 83 -12.56 -21.46 3.11
CA LEU A 83 -12.38 -22.87 3.43
C LEU A 83 -10.96 -23.20 3.91
N GLU A 84 -10.02 -22.27 3.80
CA GLU A 84 -8.67 -22.35 4.36
C GLU A 84 -8.61 -21.87 5.83
N SER A 85 -9.68 -21.28 6.37
CA SER A 85 -9.69 -20.71 7.74
C SER A 85 -9.13 -21.68 8.78
N LYS A 86 -9.54 -22.95 8.75
CA LYS A 86 -9.06 -23.95 9.73
C LYS A 86 -7.56 -24.20 9.65
N TYR A 87 -6.97 -24.13 8.46
CA TYR A 87 -5.54 -24.28 8.27
C TYR A 87 -4.80 -23.05 8.80
N ILE A 88 -5.26 -21.85 8.41
CA ILE A 88 -4.67 -20.57 8.82
C ILE A 88 -4.76 -20.36 10.33
N ILE A 89 -5.92 -20.65 10.94
CA ILE A 89 -6.12 -20.59 12.39
C ILE A 89 -5.08 -21.42 13.14
N LYS A 90 -4.77 -22.63 12.63
CA LYS A 90 -3.77 -23.49 13.24
C LYS A 90 -2.34 -22.96 13.03
N GLU A 91 -2.06 -22.41 11.85
CA GLU A 91 -0.73 -21.88 11.50
C GLU A 91 -0.37 -20.64 12.33
N TRP A 92 -1.37 -19.79 12.59
CA TRP A 92 -1.22 -18.53 13.32
C TRP A 92 -1.71 -18.59 14.78
N GLU A 93 -1.98 -19.78 15.30
CA GLU A 93 -2.43 -20.03 16.68
C GLU A 93 -3.66 -19.18 17.11
N LEU A 94 -4.54 -18.86 16.16
CA LEU A 94 -5.78 -18.13 16.41
C LEU A 94 -6.79 -19.02 17.16
N PRO A 95 -7.81 -18.43 17.81
CA PRO A 95 -8.88 -19.21 18.42
C PRO A 95 -9.61 -20.12 17.42
N ASP A 96 -9.97 -21.33 17.88
CA ASP A 96 -10.82 -22.23 17.11
C ASP A 96 -12.23 -21.65 16.88
N ASN A 97 -12.94 -22.19 15.87
CA ASN A 97 -14.29 -21.78 15.47
C ASN A 97 -14.40 -20.34 14.94
N LEU A 98 -13.37 -19.87 14.25
CA LEU A 98 -13.42 -18.65 13.45
C LEU A 98 -13.58 -19.00 11.96
N ILE A 99 -14.18 -18.08 11.20
CA ILE A 99 -14.11 -18.06 9.74
C ILE A 99 -13.46 -16.74 9.32
N LEU A 100 -12.26 -16.83 8.77
CA LEU A 100 -11.49 -15.67 8.33
C LEU A 100 -12.08 -15.16 7.02
N ILE A 101 -12.40 -13.87 6.99
CA ILE A 101 -13.01 -13.21 5.82
C ILE A 101 -12.09 -12.15 5.19
N HIS A 102 -10.99 -11.79 5.87
CA HIS A 102 -9.91 -10.92 5.41
C HIS A 102 -8.68 -11.13 6.32
N GLY A 103 -7.47 -10.88 5.81
CA GLY A 103 -6.25 -10.80 6.60
C GLY A 103 -4.96 -11.02 5.79
N ASP A 104 -3.88 -10.37 6.21
CA ASP A 104 -2.61 -10.23 5.47
C ASP A 104 -1.46 -11.07 6.03
N GLY A 105 -1.71 -11.81 7.13
CA GLY A 105 -0.69 -12.55 7.87
C GLY A 105 -0.33 -11.92 9.21
N HIS A 106 -0.47 -10.60 9.35
CA HIS A 106 -0.26 -9.88 10.61
C HIS A 106 -1.59 -9.68 11.34
N THR A 107 -2.61 -9.30 10.58
CA THR A 107 -3.95 -8.99 11.08
C THR A 107 -5.02 -9.85 10.41
N TRP A 108 -6.12 -10.11 11.12
CA TRP A 108 -7.22 -10.93 10.62
C TRP A 108 -8.57 -10.36 11.02
N ILE A 109 -9.53 -10.41 10.11
CA ILE A 109 -10.95 -10.13 10.39
C ILE A 109 -11.74 -11.42 10.18
N ALA A 110 -12.51 -11.79 11.19
CA ALA A 110 -13.20 -13.08 11.23
C ALA A 110 -14.67 -12.97 11.67
N LEU A 111 -15.48 -13.87 11.12
CA LEU A 111 -16.78 -14.22 11.68
C LEU A 111 -16.56 -15.16 12.88
N ASP A 112 -16.97 -14.72 14.06
CA ASP A 112 -16.66 -15.39 15.32
C ASP A 112 -17.77 -16.35 15.77
N TYR A 113 -17.57 -17.64 15.50
CA TYR A 113 -18.51 -18.71 15.84
C TYR A 113 -18.13 -19.46 17.12
N ARG A 114 -17.32 -18.86 18.00
CA ARG A 114 -16.97 -19.46 19.29
C ARG A 114 -18.20 -19.71 20.15
N GLU A 115 -19.10 -18.74 20.20
CA GLU A 115 -20.30 -18.75 21.07
C GLU A 115 -21.62 -18.94 20.31
N THR A 116 -21.60 -19.02 18.98
CA THR A 116 -22.80 -19.18 18.16
C THR A 116 -22.57 -20.04 16.91
N LYS A 117 -23.64 -20.50 16.28
CA LYS A 117 -23.63 -21.21 15.00
C LYS A 117 -24.33 -20.45 13.87
N GLU A 118 -24.92 -19.31 14.17
CA GLU A 118 -25.57 -18.41 13.20
C GLU A 118 -25.46 -16.96 13.67
N ASN A 119 -25.50 -16.02 12.73
CA ASN A 119 -25.36 -14.57 13.00
C ASN A 119 -24.20 -14.22 13.96
N PRO A 120 -22.97 -14.64 13.65
CA PRO A 120 -21.81 -14.34 14.48
C PRO A 120 -21.47 -12.84 14.46
N PRO A 121 -20.86 -12.34 15.55
CA PRO A 121 -20.19 -11.06 15.51
C PRO A 121 -18.96 -11.09 14.59
N VAL A 122 -18.49 -9.91 14.20
CA VAL A 122 -17.23 -9.72 13.47
C VAL A 122 -16.14 -9.32 14.46
N HIS A 123 -15.00 -9.99 14.40
CA HIS A 123 -13.90 -9.86 15.35
C HIS A 123 -12.59 -9.56 14.60
N TYR A 124 -11.77 -8.69 15.17
CA TYR A 124 -10.44 -8.33 14.69
C TYR A 124 -9.36 -8.96 15.55
N PHE A 125 -8.29 -9.43 14.91
CA PHE A 125 -7.11 -10.01 15.56
C PHE A 125 -5.87 -9.32 15.02
N ASP A 126 -5.00 -8.87 15.92
CA ASP A 126 -3.71 -8.26 15.62
C ASP A 126 -2.62 -9.10 16.28
N SER A 127 -1.81 -9.77 15.46
CA SER A 127 -0.76 -10.65 15.96
C SER A 127 0.46 -9.87 16.46
N GLU A 128 0.68 -8.63 15.98
CA GLU A 128 1.82 -7.82 16.38
C GLU A 128 1.64 -7.20 17.76
N PHE A 129 0.41 -6.78 18.06
CA PHE A 129 0.04 -6.25 19.38
C PHE A 129 -0.54 -7.30 20.34
N GLU A 130 -0.67 -8.55 19.89
CA GLU A 130 -1.33 -9.63 20.65
C GLU A 130 -2.75 -9.24 21.13
N GLU A 131 -3.44 -8.39 20.37
CA GLU A 131 -4.77 -7.89 20.69
C GLU A 131 -5.86 -8.55 19.84
N ASN A 132 -7.04 -8.69 20.41
CA ASN A 132 -8.24 -9.03 19.65
C ASN A 132 -9.47 -8.39 20.29
N TYR A 133 -10.40 -7.96 19.45
CA TYR A 133 -11.65 -7.36 19.91
C TYR A 133 -12.77 -7.42 18.86
N LYS A 134 -14.00 -7.34 19.37
CA LYS A 134 -15.20 -7.33 18.55
C LYS A 134 -15.32 -5.98 17.81
N LEU A 135 -15.53 -6.04 16.49
CA LEU A 135 -15.80 -4.89 15.63
C LEU A 135 -17.29 -4.59 15.51
N ALA A 136 -18.12 -5.61 15.37
CA ALA A 136 -19.57 -5.47 15.19
C ALA A 136 -20.34 -6.70 15.72
N ASP A 137 -21.62 -6.52 16.06
CA ASP A 137 -22.48 -7.61 16.54
C ASP A 137 -22.99 -8.52 15.42
N SER A 138 -22.89 -8.06 14.17
CA SER A 138 -23.25 -8.85 12.99
C SER A 138 -22.47 -8.40 11.75
N PHE A 139 -22.44 -9.26 10.73
CA PHE A 139 -21.83 -8.90 9.45
C PHE A 139 -22.57 -7.76 8.74
N GLY A 140 -23.91 -7.69 8.85
CA GLY A 140 -24.68 -6.57 8.29
C GLY A 140 -24.34 -5.23 8.95
N GLU A 141 -24.19 -5.21 10.28
CA GLU A 141 -23.71 -4.02 10.99
C GLU A 141 -22.29 -3.65 10.57
N PHE A 142 -21.40 -4.65 10.45
CA PHE A 142 -20.03 -4.44 9.98
C PHE A 142 -20.00 -3.72 8.62
N LEU A 143 -20.75 -4.26 7.65
CA LEU A 143 -20.85 -3.67 6.32
C LEU A 143 -21.39 -2.23 6.33
N SER A 144 -22.31 -1.89 7.25
CA SER A 144 -22.91 -0.56 7.32
C SER A 144 -21.96 0.55 7.79
N LYS A 145 -20.84 0.16 8.41
CA LYS A 145 -19.82 1.06 8.96
C LYS A 145 -18.55 1.11 8.12
N LEU A 146 -18.46 0.30 7.05
CA LEU A 146 -17.35 0.38 6.11
C LEU A 146 -17.35 1.74 5.43
N TYR A 147 -16.16 2.31 5.28
CA TYR A 147 -15.95 3.56 4.57
C TYR A 147 -14.66 3.48 3.76
N THR A 148 -14.49 4.46 2.89
CA THR A 148 -13.23 4.66 2.18
C THR A 148 -12.46 5.69 3.00
N ASP A 149 -11.47 5.21 3.75
CA ASP A 149 -10.44 6.06 4.31
C ASP A 149 -9.57 6.57 3.16
N ASN A 150 -9.63 7.87 2.94
CA ASN A 150 -8.74 8.52 2.02
C ASN A 150 -7.66 9.15 2.90
N PRO A 151 -6.39 8.71 2.82
CA PRO A 151 -5.32 9.29 3.63
C PRO A 151 -5.12 10.80 3.38
N MET A 152 -5.81 11.36 2.38
CA MET A 152 -5.88 12.78 2.06
C MET A 152 -7.02 13.54 2.79
N ASP A 153 -7.96 12.86 3.44
CA ASP A 153 -9.16 13.44 4.08
C ASP A 153 -9.03 13.54 5.62
N ASP A 154 -7.92 13.10 6.21
CA ASP A 154 -7.57 13.39 7.60
C ASP A 154 -7.24 14.88 7.76
N ASP A 155 -8.27 15.66 8.10
CA ASP A 155 -8.23 17.08 8.52
C ASP A 155 -7.37 17.32 9.80
N ASP A 156 -6.75 16.26 10.34
CA ASP A 156 -5.73 16.30 11.40
C ASP A 156 -4.28 16.24 10.87
N CYS A 157 -4.09 16.15 9.56
CA CYS A 157 -2.95 16.81 8.96
C CYS A 157 -3.20 18.31 9.10
N GLN A 158 -2.67 18.94 10.17
CA GLN A 158 -2.41 20.37 10.11
C GLN A 158 -1.60 20.60 8.85
N LEU A 159 -2.29 21.07 7.81
CA LEU A 159 -1.68 21.66 6.63
C LEU A 159 -0.77 22.76 7.18
N ILE A 160 0.50 22.43 7.38
CA ILE A 160 1.53 23.44 7.34
C ILE A 160 1.39 23.97 5.91
N GLU A 161 0.82 25.17 5.77
CA GLU A 161 0.69 25.84 4.49
C GLU A 161 2.03 25.73 3.74
N GLY A 162 2.08 24.91 2.68
CA GLY A 162 3.27 24.73 1.85
C GLY A 162 3.75 23.29 1.60
N VAL A 163 3.18 22.25 2.19
CA VAL A 163 3.62 20.86 1.94
C VAL A 163 2.62 20.10 1.06
N HIS A 164 3.07 19.72 -0.15
CA HIS A 164 2.29 19.01 -1.17
C HIS A 164 2.30 17.48 -0.92
N PRO A 165 1.19 16.75 -1.16
CA PRO A 165 0.99 15.33 -0.79
C PRO A 165 1.89 14.27 -1.46
N ASP A 166 2.87 14.66 -2.28
CA ASP A 166 3.73 13.73 -3.02
C ASP A 166 5.16 13.63 -2.46
N ILE A 167 5.44 14.30 -1.33
CA ILE A 167 6.74 14.25 -0.67
C ILE A 167 6.78 13.02 0.25
N PRO A 168 7.62 12.00 0.00
CA PRO A 168 7.80 10.90 0.93
C PRO A 168 8.37 11.51 2.20
N TYR A 169 7.59 11.46 3.28
CA TYR A 169 8.00 11.95 4.58
C TYR A 169 9.26 11.20 5.01
N VAL A 170 10.41 11.85 4.90
CA VAL A 170 11.66 11.32 5.42
C VAL A 170 11.62 11.54 6.92
N TYR A 171 11.60 10.45 7.70
CA TYR A 171 11.68 10.54 9.14
C TYR A 171 12.92 11.33 9.55
N PRO A 172 12.83 12.28 10.50
CA PRO A 172 13.97 13.11 10.91
C PRO A 172 15.22 12.31 11.33
N GLU A 173 15.04 11.10 11.84
CA GLU A 173 16.10 10.16 12.20
C GLU A 173 16.83 9.54 11.00
N ASP A 174 16.19 9.46 9.84
CA ASP A 174 16.73 8.91 8.60
C ASP A 174 17.19 10.00 7.62
N ALA A 175 16.80 11.25 7.86
CA ALA A 175 17.09 12.38 6.99
C ALA A 175 18.59 12.68 6.91
N ILE A 176 19.13 12.67 5.69
CA ILE A 176 20.51 13.09 5.47
C ILE A 176 20.61 14.61 5.36
N THR A 177 21.65 15.16 5.98
CA THR A 177 21.97 16.59 5.92
C THR A 177 22.50 16.98 4.54
N LYS A 178 22.49 18.29 4.25
CA LYS A 178 23.09 18.85 3.04
C LYS A 178 24.57 18.51 2.94
N GLU A 179 25.28 18.55 4.06
CA GLU A 179 26.69 18.18 4.16
C GLU A 179 26.93 16.70 3.84
N GLU A 180 26.08 15.79 4.34
CA GLU A 180 26.16 14.36 4.02
C GLU A 180 25.87 14.08 2.56
N ALA A 181 24.83 14.70 2.00
CA ALA A 181 24.55 14.64 0.57
C ALA A 181 25.76 15.11 -0.26
N GLU A 182 26.43 16.21 0.12
CA GLU A 182 27.66 16.65 -0.56
C GLU A 182 28.80 15.64 -0.47
N GLN A 183 28.96 14.96 0.66
CA GLN A 183 29.99 13.92 0.82
C GLN A 183 29.72 12.72 -0.08
N ILE A 184 28.47 12.26 -0.16
CA ILE A 184 28.04 11.16 -1.05
C ILE A 184 28.36 11.52 -2.50
N LEU A 185 28.00 12.72 -2.93
CA LEU A 185 28.25 13.24 -4.29
C LEU A 185 29.75 13.40 -4.59
N THR A 186 30.55 13.73 -3.58
CA THR A 186 32.01 13.87 -3.71
C THR A 186 32.67 12.51 -3.87
N LYS A 187 32.20 11.50 -3.13
CA LYS A 187 32.67 10.11 -3.24
C LYS A 187 32.23 9.47 -4.56
N ASN A 188 31.07 9.89 -5.09
CA ASN A 188 30.46 9.36 -6.32
C ASN A 188 30.41 7.83 -6.31
N SER A 189 29.90 7.25 -5.20
CA SER A 189 29.82 5.81 -4.99
C SER A 189 28.40 5.32 -5.27
N ALA A 190 28.24 4.36 -6.19
CA ALA A 190 26.94 3.74 -6.49
C ALA A 190 26.22 3.23 -5.23
N ALA A 191 27.00 2.72 -4.26
CA ALA A 191 26.47 2.20 -3.00
C ALA A 191 25.89 3.28 -2.08
N GLU A 192 26.23 4.55 -2.24
CA GLU A 192 25.77 5.63 -1.36
C GLU A 192 24.73 6.55 -2.04
N LEU A 193 24.63 6.51 -3.37
CA LEU A 193 23.74 7.40 -4.14
C LEU A 193 22.24 7.18 -3.87
N HIS A 194 21.84 5.98 -3.43
CA HIS A 194 20.45 5.70 -3.01
C HIS A 194 20.02 6.54 -1.80
N GLN A 195 20.98 7.07 -1.02
CA GLN A 195 20.68 7.84 0.19
C GLN A 195 20.05 9.21 -0.13
N PHE A 196 20.07 9.69 -1.38
CA PHE A 196 19.33 10.91 -1.75
C PHE A 196 17.82 10.77 -1.63
N ASN A 197 17.29 9.56 -1.61
CA ASN A 197 15.89 9.32 -1.30
C ASN A 197 15.51 9.81 0.11
N TYR A 198 16.51 10.00 0.98
CA TYR A 198 16.36 10.52 2.33
C TYR A 198 16.85 11.97 2.49
N TYR A 199 17.13 12.69 1.40
CA TYR A 199 17.42 14.13 1.49
C TYR A 199 16.09 14.92 1.55
N PRO A 200 15.82 15.70 2.61
CA PRO A 200 14.57 16.42 2.74
C PRO A 200 14.52 17.61 1.76
N ILE A 201 13.68 17.52 0.72
CA ILE A 201 13.45 18.61 -0.22
C ILE A 201 12.22 19.38 0.23
N GLU A 202 12.45 20.45 0.99
CA GLU A 202 11.38 21.29 1.54
C GLU A 202 11.05 22.49 0.64
N SER A 203 11.91 22.80 -0.33
CA SER A 203 11.76 23.96 -1.20
C SER A 203 12.27 23.73 -2.63
N ILE A 204 11.86 24.62 -3.54
CA ILE A 204 12.39 24.64 -4.91
C ILE A 204 13.90 24.88 -4.96
N ASP A 205 14.46 25.62 -4.00
CA ASP A 205 15.89 25.88 -3.92
C ASP A 205 16.67 24.63 -3.52
N ASP A 206 16.08 23.78 -2.67
CA ASP A 206 16.64 22.47 -2.31
C ASP A 206 16.64 21.52 -3.50
N LEU A 207 15.54 21.48 -4.26
CA LEU A 207 15.45 20.69 -5.49
C LEU A 207 16.49 21.16 -6.52
N LYS A 208 16.57 22.48 -6.77
CA LYS A 208 17.56 23.07 -7.69
C LYS A 208 18.99 22.76 -7.26
N TRP A 209 19.26 22.83 -5.95
CA TRP A 209 20.56 22.47 -5.40
C TRP A 209 20.86 20.99 -5.64
N LEU A 210 19.94 20.09 -5.31
CA LEU A 210 20.13 18.65 -5.47
C LEU A 210 20.36 18.28 -6.94
N LEU A 211 19.50 18.75 -7.86
CA LEU A 211 19.66 18.53 -9.30
C LEU A 211 21.00 19.06 -9.82
N THR A 212 21.44 20.22 -9.34
CA THR A 212 22.76 20.77 -9.69
C THR A 212 23.89 19.82 -9.27
N LYS A 213 23.76 19.18 -8.10
CA LYS A 213 24.76 18.24 -7.62
C LYS A 213 24.70 16.89 -8.34
N MET A 214 23.51 16.34 -8.55
CA MET A 214 23.30 15.11 -9.32
C MET A 214 23.88 15.25 -10.73
N LYS A 215 23.68 16.42 -11.37
CA LYS A 215 24.32 16.74 -12.66
C LYS A 215 25.85 16.70 -12.60
N LYS A 216 26.46 17.24 -11.54
CA LYS A 216 27.92 17.16 -11.37
C LYS A 216 28.41 15.72 -11.18
N SER A 217 27.63 14.89 -10.49
CA SER A 217 27.89 13.46 -10.33
C SER A 217 27.78 12.73 -11.67
N ALA A 218 26.70 12.97 -12.42
CA ALA A 218 26.44 12.38 -13.73
C ALA A 218 27.55 12.68 -14.74
N LEU A 219 28.13 13.89 -14.72
CA LEU A 219 29.26 14.26 -15.58
C LEU A 219 30.53 13.41 -15.37
N LYS A 220 30.64 12.72 -14.23
CA LYS A 220 31.77 11.87 -13.85
C LYS A 220 31.36 10.40 -13.70
N ALA A 221 30.11 10.06 -13.99
CA ALA A 221 29.58 8.73 -13.75
C ALA A 221 30.18 7.72 -14.74
N ASP A 222 30.51 6.55 -14.20
CA ASP A 222 30.63 5.31 -14.96
C ASP A 222 29.26 4.61 -15.02
N ARG A 223 29.21 3.37 -15.51
CA ARG A 223 27.94 2.65 -15.67
C ARG A 223 27.22 2.41 -14.33
N ASP A 224 27.95 1.96 -13.32
CA ASP A 224 27.36 1.58 -12.04
C ASP A 224 26.84 2.81 -11.28
N THR A 225 27.64 3.88 -11.27
CA THR A 225 27.23 5.16 -10.67
C THR A 225 26.14 5.85 -11.48
N GLY A 226 26.16 5.71 -12.81
CA GLY A 226 25.13 6.21 -13.70
C GLY A 226 23.78 5.54 -13.48
N LEU A 227 23.76 4.22 -13.29
CA LEU A 227 22.55 3.46 -12.96
C LEU A 227 21.97 3.88 -11.62
N ALA A 228 22.81 3.98 -10.58
CA ALA A 228 22.37 4.43 -9.27
C ALA A 228 21.85 5.87 -9.30
N LEU A 229 22.50 6.76 -10.06
CA LEU A 229 22.03 8.14 -10.28
C LEU A 229 20.69 8.19 -11.03
N ALA A 230 20.50 7.35 -12.04
CA ALA A 230 19.26 7.30 -12.82
C ALA A 230 18.08 6.87 -11.93
N GLY A 231 18.28 5.83 -11.10
CA GLY A 231 17.25 5.41 -10.13
C GLY A 231 16.95 6.46 -9.06
N ALA A 232 17.98 7.12 -8.51
CA ALA A 232 17.77 8.20 -7.55
C ALA A 232 17.06 9.41 -8.20
N LEU A 233 17.38 9.71 -9.46
CA LEU A 233 16.74 10.81 -10.20
C LEU A 233 15.28 10.52 -10.50
N GLU A 234 14.97 9.29 -10.93
CA GLU A 234 13.60 8.84 -11.17
C GLU A 234 12.77 8.97 -9.90
N ALA A 235 13.27 8.47 -8.76
CA ALA A 235 12.60 8.61 -7.48
C ALA A 235 12.32 10.08 -7.14
N VAL A 236 13.32 10.95 -7.19
CA VAL A 236 13.15 12.39 -6.91
C VAL A 236 12.12 13.02 -7.85
N ILE A 237 12.12 12.71 -9.14
CA ILE A 237 11.18 13.33 -10.08
C ILE A 237 9.75 12.81 -9.87
N SER A 238 9.60 11.52 -9.62
CA SER A 238 8.30 10.88 -9.36
C SER A 238 7.62 11.47 -8.12
N TYR A 239 8.38 11.74 -7.05
CA TYR A 239 7.85 12.38 -5.84
C TYR A 239 7.65 13.88 -5.96
N TYR A 240 8.58 14.60 -6.61
CA TYR A 240 8.52 16.06 -6.69
C TYR A 240 8.04 16.53 -8.06
N LYS A 241 7.08 15.82 -8.67
CA LYS A 241 6.61 16.05 -10.05
C LYS A 241 6.21 17.50 -10.29
N ASN A 242 5.29 18.04 -9.48
CA ASN A 242 4.81 19.41 -9.67
C ASN A 242 5.92 20.45 -9.49
N LEU A 243 6.72 20.33 -8.41
CA LEU A 243 7.86 21.21 -8.15
C LEU A 243 8.93 21.14 -9.27
N THR A 244 9.09 19.96 -9.87
CA THR A 244 10.04 19.71 -10.96
C THR A 244 9.55 20.30 -12.28
N PHE A 245 8.27 20.12 -12.63
CA PHE A 245 7.75 20.45 -13.96
C PHE A 245 7.10 21.84 -14.08
N GLU A 246 6.76 22.50 -12.98
CA GLU A 246 6.24 23.87 -13.01
C GLU A 246 7.35 24.93 -13.19
N ASP A 247 8.57 24.66 -12.72
CA ASP A 247 9.73 25.54 -12.91
C ASP A 247 10.53 25.16 -14.18
N GLU A 248 10.94 26.18 -14.95
CA GLU A 248 11.67 25.97 -16.20
C GLU A 248 13.12 25.48 -15.95
N GLN A 249 13.74 25.94 -14.86
CA GLN A 249 15.13 25.65 -14.55
C GLN A 249 15.31 24.23 -14.02
N THR A 250 14.39 23.73 -13.20
CA THR A 250 14.34 22.33 -12.73
C THR A 250 14.11 21.38 -13.92
N ARG A 251 13.11 21.64 -14.78
CA ARG A 251 12.88 20.86 -16.01
C ARG A 251 14.10 20.76 -16.90
N ARG A 252 14.76 21.90 -17.13
CA ARG A 252 15.98 21.94 -17.94
C ARG A 252 17.11 21.16 -17.27
N SER A 253 17.24 21.25 -15.95
CA SER A 253 18.27 20.53 -15.21
C SER A 253 18.08 19.03 -15.30
N VAL A 254 16.84 18.54 -15.20
CA VAL A 254 16.50 17.12 -15.42
C VAL A 254 16.91 16.68 -16.82
N ARG A 255 16.45 17.37 -17.87
CA ARG A 255 16.81 17.02 -19.27
C ARG A 255 18.32 17.00 -19.50
N ASP A 256 19.04 17.97 -18.93
CA ASP A 256 20.49 18.00 -19.02
C ASP A 256 21.13 16.76 -18.38
N ILE A 257 20.58 16.26 -17.25
CA ILE A 257 21.07 15.03 -16.61
C ILE A 257 20.76 13.81 -17.46
N LEU A 258 19.54 13.70 -18.00
CA LEU A 258 19.15 12.59 -18.89
C LEU A 258 20.13 12.48 -20.07
N VAL A 259 20.36 13.57 -20.79
CA VAL A 259 21.30 13.64 -21.92
C VAL A 259 22.74 13.29 -21.53
N ILE A 260 23.14 13.53 -20.27
CA ILE A 260 24.46 13.10 -19.78
C ILE A 260 24.48 11.59 -19.57
N LEU A 261 23.45 11.03 -18.93
CA LEU A 261 23.36 9.61 -18.60
C LEU A 261 23.15 8.72 -19.84
N GLU A 262 22.41 9.18 -20.86
CA GLU A 262 22.23 8.47 -22.15
C GLU A 262 23.58 8.12 -22.80
N LYS A 263 24.60 8.95 -22.61
CA LYS A 263 25.94 8.73 -23.19
C LYS A 263 26.65 7.51 -22.63
N LEU A 264 26.17 6.94 -21.52
CA LEU A 264 26.68 5.69 -20.98
C LEU A 264 26.33 4.47 -21.85
N ASN A 265 25.30 4.60 -22.70
CA ASN A 265 24.85 3.59 -23.67
C ASN A 265 24.66 2.22 -22.98
N ASP A 266 23.87 2.23 -21.91
CA ASP A 266 23.56 1.08 -21.07
C ASP A 266 22.03 0.87 -21.02
N SER A 267 21.59 -0.30 -21.45
CA SER A 267 20.16 -0.62 -21.58
C SER A 267 19.40 -0.56 -20.25
N THR A 268 20.08 -0.71 -19.11
CA THR A 268 19.44 -0.66 -17.80
C THR A 268 19.22 0.79 -17.38
N VAL A 269 20.19 1.65 -17.68
CA VAL A 269 20.06 3.11 -17.48
C VAL A 269 18.92 3.63 -18.36
N ASP A 270 18.86 3.22 -19.62
CA ASP A 270 17.84 3.67 -20.58
C ASP A 270 16.38 3.38 -20.13
N ILE A 271 16.16 2.30 -19.35
CA ILE A 271 14.84 2.02 -18.77
C ILE A 271 14.39 3.15 -17.84
N TYR A 272 15.27 3.57 -16.93
CA TYR A 272 14.97 4.68 -16.00
C TYR A 272 14.81 6.01 -16.74
N LEU A 273 15.63 6.26 -17.76
CA LEU A 273 15.52 7.49 -18.55
C LEU A 273 14.17 7.55 -19.29
N SER A 274 13.71 6.43 -19.87
CA SER A 274 12.39 6.33 -20.50
C SER A 274 11.25 6.58 -19.51
N GLN A 275 11.36 6.05 -18.29
CA GLN A 275 10.36 6.29 -17.25
C GLN A 275 10.28 7.76 -16.87
N ILE A 276 11.44 8.44 -16.76
CA ILE A 276 11.49 9.88 -16.48
C ILE A 276 10.92 10.68 -17.65
N ASP A 277 11.23 10.29 -18.90
CA ASP A 277 10.69 10.95 -20.09
C ASP A 277 9.16 10.85 -20.20
N ASP A 278 8.57 9.72 -19.77
CA ASP A 278 7.12 9.54 -19.72
C ASP A 278 6.42 10.48 -18.70
N LEU A 279 7.18 11.12 -17.80
CA LEU A 279 6.66 12.08 -16.83
C LEU A 279 6.57 13.52 -17.38
N PHE A 280 7.21 13.81 -18.51
CA PHE A 280 7.20 15.12 -19.20
C PHE A 280 5.96 15.34 -20.07
#